data_AF-A0A009IP44-F1
#
_entry.id   AF-A0A009IP44-F1
#
_cell.length_a   1.000
_cell.length_b   1.000
_cell.length_c   1.000
_cell.angle_alpha   90.00
_cell.angle_beta   90.00
_cell.angle_gamma   90.00
#
_symmetry.space_group_name_H-M   'P 1'
#
loop_
_entity.id
_entity.type
_entity.pdbx_description
1 polymer ?
#
loop_
_entity_poly.entity_id
_entity_poly.type
_entity_poly.pdbx_seq_one_letter_code
_entity_poly.pdbx_strand_id
1 'polypeptide(L)' 'MITPKGTRLCRPSEIVLDILDTQNLSYFAKEDGEVIIDEQGRRIK' A
#
# COMPACT_ATOMS: atom_id res chain seq x y z
N MET A 1 1.80 -11.16 4.92
CA MET A 1 1.16 -11.41 3.61
C MET A 1 2.17 -12.07 2.69
N ILE A 2 1.70 -12.74 1.64
CA ILE A 2 2.54 -13.34 0.61
C ILE A 2 2.02 -12.94 -0.78
N THR A 3 2.92 -12.57 -1.68
CA THR A 3 2.66 -12.23 -3.09
C THR A 3 3.77 -12.82 -3.96
N PRO A 4 3.61 -12.83 -5.30
CA PRO A 4 4.72 -13.21 -6.20
C PRO A 4 5.98 -12.35 -6.04
N LYS A 5 5.86 -11.14 -5.47
CA LYS A 5 6.99 -10.24 -5.20
C LYS A 5 7.70 -10.55 -3.88
N GLY A 6 7.10 -11.31 -2.97
CA GLY A 6 7.72 -11.71 -1.71
C GLY A 6 6.75 -11.89 -0.54
N THR A 7 7.31 -12.03 0.66
CA THR A 7 6.56 -12.18 1.91
C THR A 7 7.02 -11.13 2.92
N ARG A 8 6.08 -10.45 3.57
CA ARG A 8 6.37 -9.51 4.67
C ARG A 8 5.38 -9.63 5.83
N LEU A 9 5.87 -9.32 7.03
CA LEU A 9 5.03 -9.01 8.19
C LEU A 9 4.56 -7.55 8.07
N CYS A 10 3.29 -7.36 7.72
CA CYS A 10 2.73 -6.03 7.46
C CYS A 10 2.27 -5.36 8.76
N ARG A 11 3.22 -5.08 9.64
CA ARG A 11 3.03 -4.25 10.83
C ARG A 11 4.09 -3.14 10.82
N PRO A 12 3.71 -1.86 10.57
CA PRO A 12 2.36 -1.37 10.23
C PRO A 12 1.82 -1.90 8.88
N SER A 13 0.50 -1.82 8.69
CA SER A 13 -0.20 -2.41 7.54
C SER A 13 0.25 -1.87 6.19
N GLU A 14 0.70 -0.61 6.12
CA GLU A 14 1.19 0.05 4.90
C GLU A 14 2.42 -0.62 4.25
N ILE A 15 3.18 -1.43 5.01
CA ILE A 15 4.30 -2.23 4.49
C ILE A 15 3.85 -3.20 3.38
N VAL A 16 2.55 -3.54 3.35
CA VAL A 16 1.91 -4.32 2.29
C VAL A 16 2.24 -3.80 0.89
N LEU A 17 2.38 -2.49 0.75
CA LEU A 17 2.57 -1.81 -0.53
C LEU A 17 3.95 -2.10 -1.13
N ASP A 18 4.94 -2.50 -0.34
CA ASP A 18 6.30 -2.85 -0.81
C ASP A 18 6.31 -4.13 -1.66
N ILE A 19 5.41 -5.06 -1.35
CA ILE A 19 5.32 -6.36 -2.01
C ILE A 19 4.01 -6.52 -2.81
N LEU A 20 3.23 -5.45 -2.96
CA LEU A 20 2.08 -5.38 -3.87
C LEU A 20 2.47 -4.77 -5.21
N ASP A 21 1.65 -4.98 -6.24
CA ASP A 21 1.78 -4.24 -7.49
C ASP A 21 1.07 -2.89 -7.39
N THR A 22 1.79 -1.88 -6.92
CA THR A 22 1.24 -0.53 -6.69
C THR A 22 1.08 0.31 -7.96
N GLN A 23 1.54 -0.17 -9.12
CA GLN A 23 1.39 0.56 -10.38
C GLN A 23 -0.07 0.71 -10.81
N ASN A 24 -0.96 -0.14 -10.29
CA ASN A 24 -2.40 -0.13 -10.59
C ASN A 24 -3.25 0.44 -9.43
N LEU A 25 -2.64 0.94 -8.36
CA LEU A 25 -3.34 1.50 -7.21
C LEU A 25 -3.58 2.99 -7.43
N SER A 26 -4.83 3.38 -7.67
CA SER A 26 -5.23 4.78 -7.92
C SER A 26 -5.53 5.58 -6.65
N TYR A 27 -6.00 4.94 -5.57
CA TYR A 27 -6.27 5.59 -4.27
C TYR A 27 -6.23 4.54 -3.16
N PHE A 28 -5.61 4.88 -2.03
CA PHE A 28 -5.60 4.01 -0.84
C PHE A 28 -5.61 4.83 0.44
N ALA A 29 -6.66 4.65 1.23
CA ALA A 29 -6.78 5.18 2.58
C ALA A 29 -6.96 4.04 3.59
N LYS A 30 -6.37 4.22 4.78
CA LYS A 30 -6.61 3.35 5.92
C LYS A 30 -8.00 3.61 6.51
N GLU A 31 -8.46 2.69 7.35
CA GLU A 31 -9.73 2.79 8.05
C GLU A 31 -9.83 4.03 8.96
N ASP A 32 -8.70 4.52 9.46
CA ASP A 32 -8.62 5.75 10.26
C ASP A 32 -8.75 7.04 9.41
N GLY A 33 -8.85 6.92 8.08
CA GLY A 33 -8.86 8.05 7.15
C GLY A 33 -7.48 8.51 6.69
N GLU A 34 -6.40 7.89 7.18
CA GLU A 34 -5.04 8.19 6.72
C GLU A 34 -4.84 7.76 5.26
N VAL A 35 -4.64 8.73 4.37
CA VAL A 35 -4.37 8.50 2.95
C VAL A 35 -2.89 8.14 2.76
N ILE A 36 -2.63 7.00 2.13
CA ILE A 36 -1.26 6.53 1.81
C ILE A 36 -0.96 6.72 0.32
N ILE A 37 -1.97 6.56 -0.53
CA ILE A 37 -1.89 6.78 -1.98
C ILE A 37 -2.98 7.78 -2.38
N ASP A 38 -2.58 8.90 -2.98
CA ASP A 38 -3.49 9.93 -3.48
C ASP A 38 -4.17 9.52 -4.80
N GLU A 39 -5.17 10.26 -5.25
CA GLU A 39 -5.95 9.98 -6.47
C GLU A 39 -5.12 9.92 -7.77
N GLN A 40 -3.91 10.48 -7.77
CA GLN A 40 -2.97 10.41 -8.89
C GLN A 40 -2.03 9.20 -8.78
N GLY A 41 -2.27 8.29 -7.84
CA GLY A 41 -1.48 7.07 -7.62
C GLY A 41 -0.11 7.32 -7.00
N ARG A 42 0.17 8.50 -6.44
CA ARG A 42 1.46 8.78 -5.78
C ARG A 42 1.37 8.41 -4.31
N ARG A 43 2.46 7.85 -3.78
CA ARG A 43 2.61 7.69 -2.33
C ARG A 43 2.89 9.04 -1.69
N ILE A 44 2.13 9.38 -0.66
CA ILE A 44 2.29 10.61 0.11
C ILE A 44 2.88 10.37 1.51
N LYS A 45 3.17 9.11 1.85
CA LYS A 45 3.83 8.66 3.08
C LYS A 45 4.86 7.58 2.78
#